data_AF-A0A1C6R5W4-F1
#
_entry.id   AF-A0A1C6R5W4-F1
#
_cell.length_a   1.000
_cell.length_b   1.000
_cell.length_c   1.000
_cell.angle_alpha   90.00
_cell.angle_beta   90.00
_cell.angle_gamma   90.00
#
_symmetry.space_group_name_H-M   'P 1'
#
loop_
_entity.id
_entity.type
_entity.pdbx_description
1 polymer ?
#
loop_
_entity_poly.entity_id
_entity_poly.type
_entity_poly.pdbx_seq_one_letter_code
_entity_poly.pdbx_strand_id
1 'polypeptide(L)' 'MSEDALKAAQRAYQSAQEALHAARRRLAEAVLDAYANGEPVGRIAERTGQSTTNVRNTLAVHGITPRSRTNGATY' A
#
# COMPACT_ATOMS: atom_id res chain seq x y z
N MET A 1 -29.95 20.11 12.77
CA MET A 1 -29.48 18.73 12.51
C MET A 1 -30.04 17.85 13.58
N SER A 2 -30.81 16.80 13.26
CA SER A 2 -31.29 15.86 14.28
C SER A 2 -30.13 15.01 14.80
N GLU A 3 -30.18 14.61 16.06
CA GLU A 3 -29.20 13.71 16.67
C GLU A 3 -29.06 12.39 15.88
N ASP A 4 -30.16 11.93 15.29
CA ASP A 4 -30.18 10.74 14.43
C ASP A 4 -29.38 10.91 13.14
N ALA A 5 -29.42 12.10 12.52
CA ALA A 5 -28.64 12.38 11.32
C ALA A 5 -27.12 12.39 11.62
N LEU A 6 -26.72 12.92 12.79
CA LEU A 6 -25.32 12.92 13.21
C LEU A 6 -24.82 11.49 13.51
N LYS A 7 -25.62 10.67 14.21
CA LYS A 7 -25.30 9.26 14.47
C LYS A 7 -25.22 8.45 13.19
N ALA A 8 -26.11 8.69 12.22
CA ALA A 8 -26.07 8.04 10.92
C ALA A 8 -24.79 8.42 10.13
N ALA A 9 -24.44 9.70 10.09
CA ALA A 9 -23.21 10.17 9.44
C ALA A 9 -21.94 9.57 10.08
N GLN A 10 -21.90 9.49 11.41
CA GLN A 10 -20.76 8.88 12.12
C GLN A 10 -20.62 7.39 11.80
N ARG A 11 -21.72 6.63 11.74
CA ARG A 11 -21.70 5.21 11.36
C ARG A 11 -21.22 5.02 9.92
N ALA A 12 -21.69 5.86 8.99
CA ALA A 12 -21.23 5.83 7.61
C ALA A 12 -19.73 6.11 7.49
N TYR A 13 -19.22 7.08 8.26
CA TYR A 13 -17.80 7.40 8.32
C TYR A 13 -16.97 6.21 8.84
N GLN A 14 -17.39 5.59 9.95
CA GLN A 14 -16.71 4.42 10.51
C GLN A 14 -16.70 3.24 9.51
N SER A 15 -17.82 2.96 8.86
CA SER A 15 -17.89 1.91 7.84
C SER A 15 -16.95 2.19 6.66
N ALA A 16 -16.89 3.44 6.21
CA ALA A 16 -15.98 3.83 5.13
C ALA A 16 -14.50 3.69 5.55
N GLN A 17 -14.15 4.02 6.80
CA GLN A 17 -12.82 3.79 7.33
C GLN A 17 -12.46 2.31 7.35
N GLU A 18 -13.34 1.45 7.84
CA GLU A 18 -13.13 -0.01 7.86
C GLU A 18 -12.90 -0.57 6.46
N ALA A 19 -13.74 -0.16 5.49
CA ALA A 19 -13.58 -0.55 4.09
C ALA A 19 -12.25 -0.09 3.50
N LEU A 20 -11.83 1.15 3.79
CA LEU A 20 -10.54 1.69 3.37
C LEU A 20 -9.37 0.91 4.00
N HIS A 21 -9.44 0.58 5.28
CA HIS A 21 -8.42 -0.22 5.96
C HIS A 21 -8.32 -1.62 5.36
N ALA A 22 -9.45 -2.26 5.04
CA ALA A 22 -9.46 -3.56 4.36
C ALA A 22 -8.84 -3.48 2.95
N ALA A 23 -9.17 -2.45 2.18
CA ALA A 23 -8.59 -2.22 0.85
C ALA A 23 -7.07 -2.01 0.93
N ARG A 24 -6.59 -1.22 1.90
CA ARG A 24 -5.16 -1.00 2.13
C ARG A 24 -4.40 -2.28 2.47
N ARG A 25 -4.97 -3.16 3.30
CA ARG A 25 -4.36 -4.47 3.61
C ARG A 25 -4.22 -5.35 2.37
N ARG A 26 -5.29 -5.47 1.57
CA ARG A 26 -5.26 -6.23 0.31
C ARG A 26 -4.24 -5.68 -0.68
N LEU A 27 -4.11 -4.35 -0.77
CA LEU A 27 -3.10 -3.72 -1.61
C LEU A 27 -1.69 -4.05 -1.13
N ALA A 28 -1.44 -3.99 0.18
CA ALA A 28 -0.15 -4.35 0.75
C ALA A 28 0.21 -5.82 0.44
N GLU A 29 -0.72 -6.76 0.63
CA GLU A 29 -0.55 -8.17 0.29
C GLU A 29 -0.18 -8.36 -1.20
N ALA A 30 -0.89 -7.68 -2.11
CA ALA A 30 -0.60 -7.74 -3.54
C ALA A 30 0.79 -7.15 -3.90
N VAL A 31 1.23 -6.09 -3.21
CA VAL A 31 2.58 -5.52 -3.37
C VAL A 31 3.65 -6.50 -2.91
N LEU A 32 3.43 -7.17 -1.77
CA LEU A 32 4.36 -8.18 -1.25
C LEU A 32 4.48 -9.37 -2.21
N ASP A 33 3.35 -9.88 -2.69
CA ASP A 33 3.32 -11.01 -3.63
C ASP A 33 4.01 -10.65 -4.97
N ALA A 34 3.72 -9.47 -5.53
CA ALA A 34 4.39 -9.00 -6.73
C ALA A 34 5.92 -8.91 -6.56
N TYR A 35 6.38 -8.39 -5.42
CA TYR A 35 7.81 -8.31 -5.12
C TYR A 35 8.44 -9.69 -4.93
N ALA A 36 7.76 -10.61 -4.23
CA ALA A 36 8.20 -11.99 -4.03
C ALA A 36 8.33 -12.75 -5.35
N ASN A 37 7.45 -12.46 -6.32
CA ASN A 37 7.51 -12.97 -7.69
C ASN A 37 8.59 -12.30 -8.56
N GLY A 38 9.43 -11.43 -7.98
CA GLY A 38 10.57 -10.80 -8.64
C GLY A 38 10.26 -9.51 -9.40
N GLU A 39 9.05 -8.96 -9.26
CA GLU A 39 8.70 -7.69 -9.91
C GLU A 39 9.48 -6.53 -9.25
N PRO A 40 10.16 -5.67 -10.04
CA PRO A 40 10.92 -4.56 -9.49
C PRO A 40 9.98 -3.48 -8.90
N VAL A 41 10.41 -2.87 -7.80
CA VAL A 41 9.67 -1.80 -7.08
C VAL A 41 9.12 -0.72 -8.00
N GLY A 42 9.89 -0.29 -9.01
CA GLY A 42 9.46 0.72 -10.00
C GLY A 42 8.21 0.29 -10.77
N ARG A 43 8.18 -0.95 -11.24
CA ARG A 43 7.07 -1.50 -12.03
C ARG A 43 5.83 -1.73 -11.17
N ILE A 44 6.01 -2.17 -9.92
CA ILE A 44 4.91 -2.28 -8.95
C ILE A 44 4.29 -0.89 -8.69
N ALA A 45 5.12 0.13 -8.49
CA ALA A 45 4.69 1.51 -8.24
C ALA A 45 3.87 2.06 -9.43
N GLU A 46 4.36 1.91 -10.66
CA GLU A 46 3.65 2.29 -11.88
C GLU A 46 2.31 1.57 -12.01
N ARG A 47 2.29 0.25 -11.83
CA ARG A 47 1.08 -0.58 -11.97
C ARG A 47 0.01 -0.27 -10.92
N THR A 48 0.42 0.16 -9.73
CA THR A 48 -0.49 0.47 -8.60
C THR A 48 -0.81 1.96 -8.48
N GLY A 49 -0.23 2.82 -9.32
CA GLY A 49 -0.33 4.28 -9.21
C GLY A 49 0.29 4.85 -7.93
N GLN A 50 1.19 4.10 -7.29
CA GLN A 50 1.87 4.52 -6.06
C GLN A 50 3.23 5.13 -6.39
N SER A 51 3.77 5.90 -5.44
CA SER A 51 5.18 6.28 -5.50
C SER A 51 6.06 5.07 -5.18
N THR A 52 7.27 5.03 -5.74
CA THR A 52 8.27 4.00 -5.39
C THR A 52 8.63 4.01 -3.91
N THR A 53 8.62 5.18 -3.27
CA THR A 53 8.78 5.33 -1.82
C THR A 53 7.68 4.62 -1.04
N ASN A 54 6.42 4.75 -1.45
CA ASN A 54 5.31 4.06 -0.79
C ASN A 54 5.46 2.54 -0.88
N VAL A 55 5.83 2.02 -2.05
CA VAL A 55 6.09 0.58 -2.23
C VAL A 55 7.25 0.11 -1.34
N ARG A 56 8.36 0.87 -1.28
CA ARG A 56 9.49 0.54 -0.37
C ARG A 56 9.08 0.57 1.10
N ASN A 57 8.27 1.55 1.51
CA ASN A 57 7.80 1.65 2.88
C ASN A 57 6.89 0.46 3.24
N THR A 58 6.00 0.05 2.34
CA THR A 58 5.20 -1.18 2.51
C THR A 58 6.12 -2.38 2.71
N LEU A 59 7.12 -2.58 1.84
CA LEU A 59 8.08 -3.68 1.98
C LEU A 59 8.84 -3.63 3.31
N ALA A 60 9.31 -2.44 3.72
CA ALA A 60 10.06 -2.24 4.95
C ALA A 60 9.25 -2.53 6.22
N VAL A 61 7.96 -2.15 6.26
CA VAL A 61 7.05 -2.48 7.36
C VAL A 61 6.91 -4.00 7.54
N HIS A 62 7.02 -4.75 6.45
CA HIS A 62 7.00 -6.21 6.44
C HIS A 62 8.40 -6.85 6.57
N GLY A 63 9.42 -6.07 6.95
CA GLY A 63 10.79 -6.56 7.19
C GLY A 63 11.59 -6.85 5.92
N ILE A 64 11.07 -6.49 4.75
CA ILE A 64 11.73 -6.70 3.46
C ILE A 64 12.54 -5.45 3.13
N THR A 65 13.87 -5.55 3.14
CA THR A 65 14.74 -4.49 2.60
C THR A 65 14.86 -4.70 1.09
N PRO A 66 14.25 -3.82 0.26
CA PRO A 66 14.30 -4.01 -1.18
C PRO A 66 15.74 -3.84 -1.64
N ARG A 67 16.29 -4.82 -2.36
CA ARG A 67 17.62 -4.68 -2.96
C ARG A 67 17.60 -3.43 -3.85
N SER A 68 18.39 -2.42 -3.49
CA SER A 68 18.77 -1.41 -4.47
C SER A 68 19.43 -2.17 -5.60
N ARG A 69 18.91 -2.05 -6.82
CA ARG A 69 19.75 -2.23 -8.00
C ARG A 69 20.74 -1.06 -7.98
N THR A 70 21.73 -1.12 -7.09
CA THR A 70 23.03 -0.54 -7.37
C THR A 70 23.48 -1.30 -8.60
N ASN A 71 23.17 -0.75 -9.77
CA ASN A 71 23.83 -1.15 -11.00
C ASN A 71 25.31 -1.18 -10.65
N GLY A 72 25.91 -2.36 -10.75
CA GLY A 72 27.36 -2.46 -10.74
C GLY A 72 27.84 -1.59 -11.88
N ALA A 73 28.35 -0.41 -11.54
CA ALA A 73 29.35 0.25 -12.35
C ALA A 73 30.57 -0.68 -12.29
N THR A 74 30.61 -1.64 -13.21
CA THR A 74 31.84 -2.35 -13.53
C THR A 74 32.79 -1.32 -14.12
N TYR A 75 33.85 -1.03 -13.35
CA TYR A 75 35.14 -0.41 -13.68
C TYR A 75 35.17 0.80 -14.61
#